data_AF-A0A8F4FS91-F1
#
_entry.id   AF-A0A8F4FS91-F1
#
_cell.length_a   1.000
_cell.length_b   1.000
_cell.length_c   1.000
_cell.angle_alpha   90.00
_cell.angle_beta   90.00
_cell.angle_gamma   90.00
#
_symmetry.space_group_name_H-M   'P 1'
#
loop_
_entity.id
_entity.type
_entity.pdbx_description
1 polymer ?
#
loop_
_entity_poly.entity_id
_entity_poly.type
_entity_poly.pdbx_seq_one_letter_code
_entity_poly.pdbx_strand_id
1 'polypeptide(L)'
;MAEETWHAARLIPTSGINGAEEQERRATSALLAVMSAVREFGAAITKSMGAPSGTVETFIEVPFDLGERKVFPDGLIRVSRGSKTWVALVEVKTQSNDLAGPQLEDYLDVARAEGFDALLTISNELAPTPGVHPTTIDKRKLRKVAIHHLSWTEVQTAAVMQKVHRGVADPDQAWILGELIRYLEHPRSGAMGFEDMGEDWVTVRNAIEAGTFRPTDKGAPRVASRWDQLVRFACLTHGQKLGVEVQPALSRKEQADPLLANQSLVGGLAQNGLLEREIKIIGSVAPLTLGADIRAQKVTCSLTIDAPKEGRATTRVNWLVRQLKDAPDNLRIDTYVVNGRSVASSELLKDVRENPALLVPDPSKELRAFRLVLAAPMGAKRGKGRGTFIGSVLGILESFYESTAQNLRPWAPSAPKLRPVPEQVDAEAQEQGVNHSLVSTAASSQDGATYTPRPIPAPSAAPDHAVAPAPEAPAADTEP
;
A
#
# COMPACT_ATOMS: atom_id res chain seq x y z
N MET A 1 -31.81 -16.42 -29.11
CA MET A 1 -31.29 -17.33 -30.17
C MET A 1 -31.07 -18.71 -29.57
N ALA A 2 -31.17 -19.80 -30.34
CA ALA A 2 -30.88 -21.14 -29.82
C ALA A 2 -29.37 -21.27 -29.52
N GLU A 3 -29.02 -21.60 -28.28
CA GLU A 3 -27.63 -21.75 -27.78
C GLU A 3 -26.85 -22.90 -28.43
N GLU A 4 -27.49 -23.71 -29.27
CA GLU A 4 -26.95 -24.93 -29.89
C GLU A 4 -25.71 -24.70 -30.79
N THR A 5 -25.29 -23.46 -31.03
CA THR A 5 -24.14 -23.12 -31.90
C THR A 5 -22.95 -22.47 -31.18
N TRP A 6 -22.99 -22.25 -29.86
CA TRP A 6 -21.85 -21.62 -29.16
C TRP A 6 -20.75 -22.62 -28.83
N HIS A 7 -19.50 -22.25 -29.12
CA HIS A 7 -18.35 -23.08 -28.81
C HIS A 7 -17.86 -22.80 -27.38
N ALA A 8 -17.88 -23.83 -26.53
CA ALA A 8 -17.29 -23.75 -25.20
C ALA A 8 -15.79 -23.43 -25.28
N ALA A 9 -15.31 -22.57 -24.38
CA ALA A 9 -13.90 -22.25 -24.26
C ALA A 9 -13.07 -23.51 -23.93
N ARG A 10 -11.87 -23.60 -24.51
CA ARG A 10 -10.98 -24.77 -24.38
C ARG A 10 -9.66 -24.42 -23.73
N LEU A 11 -9.21 -25.27 -22.80
CA LEU A 11 -7.90 -25.14 -22.16
C LEU A 11 -6.76 -25.27 -23.18
N ILE A 12 -6.95 -26.14 -24.17
CA ILE A 12 -6.04 -26.36 -25.30
C ILE A 12 -6.76 -25.90 -26.58
N PRO A 13 -6.62 -24.63 -26.97
CA PRO A 13 -7.23 -24.11 -28.19
C PRO A 13 -6.56 -24.67 -29.45
N THR A 14 -7.32 -24.78 -30.53
CA THR A 14 -6.84 -25.25 -31.85
C THR A 14 -6.49 -24.11 -32.80
N SER A 15 -6.50 -22.86 -32.33
CA SER A 15 -6.01 -21.73 -33.11
C SER A 15 -4.52 -21.91 -33.42
N GLY A 16 -4.05 -21.34 -34.53
CA GLY A 16 -2.65 -21.39 -34.90
C GLY A 16 -1.74 -20.77 -33.83
N ILE A 17 -0.41 -20.85 -34.03
CA ILE A 17 0.60 -20.33 -33.09
C ILE A 17 1.27 -19.02 -33.55
N ASN A 18 0.87 -18.48 -34.70
CA ASN A 18 1.53 -17.40 -35.42
C ASN A 18 0.68 -16.13 -35.46
N GLY A 19 1.24 -15.02 -34.96
CA GLY A 19 0.60 -13.70 -35.05
C GLY A 19 -0.20 -13.30 -33.81
N ALA A 20 -0.52 -12.01 -33.74
CA ALA A 20 -1.16 -11.39 -32.59
C ALA A 20 -2.61 -11.86 -32.40
N GLU A 21 -3.40 -11.91 -33.48
CA GLU A 21 -4.81 -12.34 -33.42
C GLU A 21 -4.95 -13.80 -32.92
N GLU A 22 -4.10 -14.71 -33.40
CA GLU A 22 -4.11 -16.09 -32.91
C GLU A 22 -3.68 -16.17 -31.44
N GLN A 23 -2.72 -15.34 -31.01
CA GLN A 23 -2.31 -15.25 -29.61
C GLN A 23 -3.45 -14.73 -28.73
N GLU A 24 -4.20 -13.72 -29.17
CA GLU A 24 -5.40 -13.22 -28.50
C GLU A 24 -6.41 -14.34 -28.32
N ARG A 25 -6.77 -15.06 -29.39
CA ARG A 25 -7.71 -16.19 -29.33
C ARG A 25 -7.23 -17.28 -28.36
N ARG A 26 -5.92 -17.62 -28.37
CA ARG A 26 -5.35 -18.62 -27.44
C ARG A 26 -5.46 -18.16 -25.99
N ALA A 27 -5.10 -16.91 -25.71
CA ALA A 27 -5.12 -16.35 -24.37
C ALA A 27 -6.56 -16.25 -23.84
N THR A 28 -7.50 -15.79 -24.66
CA THR A 28 -8.94 -15.73 -24.33
C THR A 28 -9.48 -17.11 -24.02
N SER A 29 -9.27 -18.10 -24.91
CA SER A 29 -9.79 -19.46 -24.71
C SER A 29 -9.22 -20.10 -23.44
N ALA A 30 -7.90 -19.98 -23.21
CA ALA A 30 -7.26 -20.54 -22.01
C ALA A 30 -7.79 -19.90 -20.73
N LEU A 31 -7.87 -18.56 -20.68
CA LEU A 31 -8.42 -17.84 -19.52
C LEU A 31 -9.86 -18.27 -19.23
N LEU A 32 -10.73 -18.23 -20.24
CA LEU A 32 -12.15 -18.55 -20.08
C LEU A 32 -12.36 -20.00 -19.65
N ALA A 33 -11.64 -20.95 -20.25
CA ALA A 33 -11.70 -22.34 -19.85
C ALA A 33 -11.30 -22.55 -18.39
N VAL A 34 -10.27 -21.85 -17.90
CA VAL A 34 -9.82 -21.94 -16.50
C VAL A 34 -10.81 -21.25 -15.56
N MET A 35 -11.44 -20.15 -15.97
CA MET A 35 -12.51 -19.50 -15.19
C MET A 35 -13.71 -20.43 -14.99
N SER A 36 -14.07 -21.21 -16.01
CA SER A 36 -15.12 -22.23 -15.93
C SER A 36 -14.70 -23.44 -15.06
N ALA A 37 -13.46 -23.93 -15.25
CA ALA A 37 -12.96 -25.13 -14.57
C ALA A 37 -12.61 -24.91 -13.09
N VAL A 38 -12.11 -23.73 -12.72
CA VAL A 38 -11.63 -23.40 -11.36
C VAL A 38 -12.62 -22.46 -10.70
N ARG A 39 -13.55 -23.04 -9.92
CA ARG A 39 -14.71 -22.33 -9.37
C ARG A 39 -14.33 -21.08 -8.57
N GLU A 40 -13.35 -21.20 -7.69
CA GLU A 40 -12.91 -20.11 -6.83
C GLU A 40 -12.29 -18.95 -7.63
N PHE A 41 -11.58 -19.27 -8.72
CA PHE A 41 -10.97 -18.26 -9.60
C PHE A 41 -12.02 -17.57 -10.49
N GLY A 42 -12.92 -18.34 -11.13
CA GLY A 42 -14.03 -17.78 -11.90
C GLY A 42 -14.90 -16.85 -11.05
N ALA A 43 -15.19 -17.24 -9.80
CA ALA A 43 -15.89 -16.39 -8.85
C ALA A 43 -15.07 -15.15 -8.44
N ALA A 44 -13.75 -15.28 -8.24
CA ALA A 44 -12.89 -14.14 -7.89
C ALA A 44 -12.87 -13.05 -8.97
N ILE A 45 -12.93 -13.43 -10.26
CA ILE A 45 -12.99 -12.50 -11.39
C ILE A 45 -14.38 -11.85 -11.52
N THR A 46 -15.44 -12.66 -11.51
CA THR A 46 -16.79 -12.19 -11.86
C THR A 46 -17.54 -11.50 -10.72
N LYS A 47 -17.21 -11.80 -9.46
CA LYS A 47 -17.91 -11.25 -8.28
C LYS A 47 -17.80 -9.73 -8.18
N SER A 48 -16.66 -9.14 -8.54
CA SER A 48 -16.46 -7.69 -8.52
C SER A 48 -17.30 -6.96 -9.57
N MET A 49 -17.81 -7.68 -10.57
CA MET A 49 -18.66 -7.20 -11.67
C MET A 49 -20.16 -7.41 -11.39
N GLY A 50 -20.51 -7.87 -10.18
CA GLY A 50 -21.90 -8.08 -9.77
C GLY A 50 -22.48 -9.47 -10.07
N ALA A 51 -21.68 -10.39 -10.61
CA ALA A 51 -22.13 -11.76 -10.86
C ALA A 51 -22.49 -12.50 -9.56
N PRO A 52 -23.51 -13.39 -9.57
CA PRO A 52 -23.82 -14.21 -8.41
C PRO A 52 -22.74 -15.28 -8.17
N SER A 53 -22.67 -15.82 -6.94
CA SER A 53 -21.84 -17.00 -6.66
C SER A 53 -22.49 -18.27 -7.22
N GLY A 54 -22.30 -18.52 -8.51
CA GLY A 54 -22.94 -19.60 -9.26
C GLY A 54 -21.97 -20.41 -10.11
N THR A 55 -22.52 -21.28 -10.95
CA THR A 55 -21.76 -22.03 -11.96
C THR A 55 -21.34 -21.08 -13.07
N VAL A 56 -20.05 -21.08 -13.40
CA VAL A 56 -19.48 -20.27 -14.48
C VAL A 56 -19.40 -21.13 -15.74
N GLU A 57 -19.97 -20.65 -16.84
CA GLU A 57 -19.87 -21.22 -18.16
C GLU A 57 -19.25 -20.17 -19.09
N THR A 58 -18.41 -20.60 -20.02
CA THR A 58 -17.69 -19.67 -20.90
C THR A 58 -17.61 -20.17 -22.33
N PHE A 59 -17.76 -19.24 -23.26
CA PHE A 59 -17.80 -19.51 -24.70
C PHE A 59 -16.84 -18.58 -25.44
N ILE A 60 -16.41 -18.98 -26.63
CA ILE A 60 -15.48 -18.22 -27.48
C ILE A 60 -16.13 -17.90 -28.84
N GLU A 61 -15.73 -16.76 -29.42
CA GLU A 61 -16.10 -16.34 -30.79
C GLU A 61 -17.61 -16.39 -31.06
N VAL A 62 -18.41 -15.79 -30.17
CA VAL A 62 -19.87 -15.94 -30.19
C VAL A 62 -20.49 -14.99 -31.23
N PRO A 63 -21.19 -15.47 -32.27
CA PRO A 63 -21.74 -14.60 -33.30
C PRO A 63 -23.02 -13.88 -32.85
N PHE A 64 -23.11 -12.58 -33.13
CA PHE A 64 -24.33 -11.79 -32.94
C PHE A 64 -24.63 -10.93 -34.17
N ASP A 65 -25.92 -10.73 -34.44
CA ASP A 65 -26.40 -9.82 -35.48
C ASP A 65 -26.52 -8.39 -34.92
N LEU A 66 -25.93 -7.42 -35.62
CA LEU A 66 -26.01 -6.00 -35.30
C LEU A 66 -26.44 -5.23 -36.55
N GLY A 67 -27.75 -5.05 -36.71
CA GLY A 67 -28.33 -4.54 -37.96
C GLY A 67 -28.15 -5.58 -39.07
N GLU A 68 -27.47 -5.19 -40.15
CA GLU A 68 -27.22 -6.07 -41.32
C GLU A 68 -25.88 -6.82 -41.25
N ARG A 69 -25.04 -6.55 -40.25
CA ARG A 69 -23.71 -7.17 -40.10
C ARG A 69 -23.67 -8.12 -38.91
N LYS A 70 -22.73 -9.05 -38.96
CA LYS A 70 -22.37 -9.90 -37.81
C LYS A 70 -21.14 -9.35 -37.09
N VAL A 71 -21.16 -9.46 -35.77
CA VAL A 71 -20.04 -9.15 -34.88
C VAL A 71 -19.73 -10.37 -34.02
N PHE A 72 -18.46 -10.51 -33.63
CA PHE A 72 -17.94 -11.71 -32.97
C PHE A 72 -17.09 -11.29 -31.75
N PRO A 73 -17.71 -11.01 -30.59
CA PRO A 73 -16.98 -10.88 -29.34
C PRO A 73 -16.06 -12.08 -29.11
N ASP A 74 -14.86 -11.83 -28.59
CA ASP A 74 -13.85 -12.87 -28.35
C ASP A 74 -14.36 -13.96 -27.39
N GLY A 75 -15.27 -13.61 -26.48
CA GLY A 75 -15.96 -14.60 -25.67
C GLY A 75 -17.21 -14.10 -24.95
N LEU A 76 -17.80 -15.02 -24.19
CA LEU A 76 -18.99 -14.79 -23.36
C LEU A 76 -18.83 -15.56 -22.05
N ILE A 77 -19.15 -14.91 -20.93
CA ILE A 77 -19.21 -15.50 -19.60
C ILE A 77 -20.66 -15.52 -19.15
N ARG A 78 -21.13 -16.68 -18.69
CA ARG A 78 -22.45 -16.85 -18.08
C ARG A 78 -22.27 -17.40 -16.68
N VAL A 79 -22.91 -16.76 -15.70
CA VAL A 79 -22.89 -17.20 -14.31
C VAL A 79 -24.32 -17.45 -13.83
N SER A 80 -24.62 -18.71 -13.51
CA SER A 80 -25.97 -19.16 -13.19
C SER A 80 -26.07 -19.61 -11.73
N ARG A 81 -27.05 -19.07 -10.99
CA ARG A 81 -27.38 -19.49 -9.61
C ARG A 81 -28.89 -19.54 -9.40
N GLY A 82 -29.45 -20.75 -9.34
CA GLY A 82 -30.90 -20.93 -9.24
C GLY A 82 -31.58 -20.32 -10.47
N SER A 83 -32.53 -19.40 -10.27
CA SER A 83 -33.20 -18.69 -11.35
C SER A 83 -32.48 -17.42 -11.83
N LYS A 84 -31.37 -17.04 -11.22
CA LYS A 84 -30.60 -15.84 -11.61
C LYS A 84 -29.49 -16.22 -12.56
N THR A 85 -29.41 -15.51 -13.67
CA THR A 85 -28.33 -15.60 -14.65
C THR A 85 -27.71 -14.22 -14.81
N TRP A 86 -26.38 -14.17 -14.83
CA TRP A 86 -25.61 -12.98 -15.17
C TRP A 86 -24.76 -13.29 -16.41
N VAL A 87 -24.74 -12.41 -17.39
CA VAL A 87 -24.04 -12.62 -18.68
C VAL A 87 -23.17 -11.42 -19.01
N ALA A 88 -21.92 -11.70 -19.43
CA ALA A 88 -21.01 -10.69 -19.93
C ALA A 88 -20.39 -11.10 -21.26
N LEU A 89 -20.35 -10.16 -22.21
CA LEU A 89 -19.49 -10.27 -23.40
C LEU A 89 -18.03 -9.99 -23.00
N VAL A 90 -17.09 -10.58 -23.72
CA VAL A 90 -15.66 -10.43 -23.48
C VAL A 90 -14.97 -9.98 -24.75
N GLU A 91 -14.16 -8.92 -24.65
CA GLU A 91 -13.23 -8.48 -25.69
C GLU A 91 -11.81 -8.46 -25.12
N VAL A 92 -10.85 -8.98 -25.87
CA VAL A 92 -9.48 -9.18 -25.43
C VAL A 92 -8.51 -8.55 -26.41
N LYS A 93 -7.48 -7.92 -25.85
CA LYS A 93 -6.31 -7.46 -26.59
C LYS A 93 -5.06 -7.99 -25.91
N THR A 94 -4.09 -8.40 -26.72
CA THR A 94 -2.76 -8.76 -26.22
C THR A 94 -1.72 -7.84 -26.84
N GLN A 95 -0.47 -7.94 -26.36
CA GLN A 95 0.63 -7.11 -26.83
C GLN A 95 0.31 -5.60 -26.70
N SER A 96 0.68 -4.81 -27.70
CA SER A 96 0.45 -3.36 -27.76
C SER A 96 -0.82 -2.99 -28.54
N ASN A 97 -1.77 -3.92 -28.69
CA ASN A 97 -3.03 -3.62 -29.38
C ASN A 97 -3.97 -2.87 -28.43
N ASP A 98 -4.50 -1.75 -28.91
CA ASP A 98 -5.42 -0.91 -28.15
C ASP A 98 -6.87 -1.37 -28.30
N LEU A 99 -7.67 -1.13 -27.26
CA LEU A 99 -9.11 -1.35 -27.30
C LEU A 99 -9.81 -0.29 -28.18
N ALA A 100 -10.50 -0.73 -29.23
CA ALA A 100 -11.14 0.17 -30.19
C ALA A 100 -12.54 0.61 -29.72
N GLY A 101 -12.73 1.91 -29.50
CA GLY A 101 -14.00 2.49 -29.05
C GLY A 101 -15.23 2.05 -29.87
N PRO A 102 -15.21 2.16 -31.22
CA PRO A 102 -16.33 1.72 -32.05
C PRO A 102 -16.70 0.24 -31.87
N GLN A 103 -15.70 -0.63 -31.73
CA GLN A 103 -15.91 -2.06 -31.52
C GLN A 103 -16.57 -2.34 -30.15
N LEU A 104 -16.10 -1.68 -29.09
CA LEU A 104 -16.70 -1.80 -27.77
C LEU A 104 -18.13 -1.28 -27.74
N GLU A 105 -18.38 -0.17 -28.45
CA GLU A 105 -19.71 0.41 -28.59
C GLU A 105 -20.69 -0.49 -29.34
N ASP A 106 -20.22 -1.27 -30.30
CA ASP A 106 -21.01 -2.29 -30.99
C ASP A 106 -21.41 -3.42 -30.05
N TYR A 107 -20.47 -3.92 -29.25
CA TYR A 107 -20.76 -4.98 -28.28
C TYR A 107 -21.66 -4.51 -27.14
N LEU A 108 -21.58 -3.25 -26.73
CA LEU A 108 -22.54 -2.67 -25.79
C LEU A 108 -23.96 -2.63 -26.36
N ASP A 109 -24.10 -2.38 -27.67
CA ASP A 109 -25.41 -2.41 -28.33
C ASP A 109 -25.96 -3.85 -28.40
N VAL A 110 -25.10 -4.83 -28.73
CA VAL A 110 -25.46 -6.26 -28.69
C VAL A 110 -25.88 -6.68 -27.29
N ALA A 111 -25.07 -6.39 -26.27
CA ALA A 111 -25.37 -6.74 -24.88
C ALA A 111 -26.70 -6.12 -24.43
N ARG A 112 -26.99 -4.89 -24.84
CA ARG A 112 -28.28 -4.24 -24.56
C ARG A 112 -29.45 -4.94 -25.25
N ALA A 113 -29.28 -5.36 -26.50
CA ALA A 113 -30.32 -6.02 -27.29
C ALA A 113 -30.66 -7.41 -26.74
N GLU A 114 -29.64 -8.17 -26.35
CA GLU A 114 -29.78 -9.53 -25.78
C GLU A 114 -30.12 -9.51 -24.27
N GLY A 115 -30.04 -8.35 -23.62
CA GLY A 115 -30.34 -8.21 -22.19
C GLY A 115 -29.22 -8.72 -21.27
N PHE A 116 -27.97 -8.71 -21.74
CA PHE A 116 -26.79 -9.06 -20.96
C PHE A 116 -26.40 -7.94 -20.00
N ASP A 117 -25.74 -8.31 -18.91
CA ASP A 117 -25.43 -7.43 -17.79
C ASP A 117 -24.20 -6.55 -18.05
N ALA A 118 -23.20 -7.09 -18.75
CA ALA A 118 -21.92 -6.41 -18.88
C ALA A 118 -21.13 -6.68 -20.18
N LEU A 119 -20.17 -5.79 -20.44
CA LEU A 119 -19.03 -5.99 -21.33
C LEU A 119 -17.74 -5.96 -20.51
N LEU A 120 -16.95 -7.02 -20.56
CA LEU A 120 -15.63 -7.12 -19.96
C LEU A 120 -14.56 -6.95 -21.05
N THR A 121 -13.68 -5.97 -20.88
CA THR A 121 -12.49 -5.81 -21.71
C THR A 121 -11.24 -6.30 -20.96
N ILE A 122 -10.34 -6.98 -21.66
CA ILE A 122 -9.07 -7.44 -21.11
C ILE A 122 -7.92 -6.98 -21.99
N SER A 123 -6.96 -6.21 -21.47
CA SER A 123 -5.78 -5.79 -22.25
C SER A 123 -4.54 -5.62 -21.38
N ASN A 124 -3.43 -5.15 -21.95
CA ASN A 124 -2.24 -4.78 -21.16
C ASN A 124 -2.33 -3.35 -20.58
N GLU A 125 -3.41 -2.64 -20.84
CA GLU A 125 -3.63 -1.30 -20.30
C GLU A 125 -3.99 -1.39 -18.82
N LEU A 126 -3.27 -0.66 -17.98
CA LEU A 126 -3.68 -0.47 -16.59
C LEU A 126 -4.52 0.79 -16.53
N ALA A 127 -5.76 0.68 -16.04
CA ALA A 127 -6.53 1.88 -15.75
C ALA A 127 -5.80 2.68 -14.64
N PRO A 128 -5.76 4.03 -14.69
CA PRO A 128 -5.12 4.82 -13.63
C PRO A 128 -5.85 4.69 -12.27
N THR A 129 -7.17 4.54 -12.31
CA THR A 129 -8.04 4.42 -11.13
C THR A 129 -9.03 3.26 -11.33
N PRO A 130 -9.34 2.47 -10.28
CA PRO A 130 -10.41 1.47 -10.35
C PRO A 130 -11.73 2.08 -10.82
N GLY A 131 -12.43 1.39 -11.73
CA GLY A 131 -13.73 1.82 -12.26
C GLY A 131 -13.67 2.80 -13.45
N VAL A 132 -12.49 3.28 -13.83
CA VAL A 132 -12.29 4.04 -15.07
C VAL A 132 -11.91 3.09 -16.19
N HIS A 133 -12.66 3.11 -17.28
CA HIS A 133 -12.33 2.37 -18.49
C HIS A 133 -11.23 3.12 -19.29
N PRO A 134 -10.20 2.44 -19.82
CA PRO A 134 -9.10 3.11 -20.52
C PRO A 134 -9.54 3.75 -21.86
N THR A 135 -10.50 3.13 -22.55
CA THR A 135 -11.08 3.65 -23.80
C THR A 135 -12.22 4.62 -23.52
N THR A 136 -12.26 5.73 -24.25
CA THR A 136 -13.41 6.65 -24.24
C THR A 136 -14.61 6.01 -24.95
N ILE A 137 -15.78 6.02 -24.30
CA ILE A 137 -17.03 5.42 -24.77
C ILE A 137 -18.19 6.40 -24.56
N ASP A 138 -19.19 6.39 -25.45
CA ASP A 138 -20.44 7.11 -25.21
C ASP A 138 -21.16 6.60 -23.94
N LYS A 139 -21.18 7.45 -22.91
CA LYS A 139 -21.82 7.18 -21.62
C LYS A 139 -23.30 6.81 -21.74
N ARG A 140 -23.99 7.17 -22.82
CA ARG A 140 -25.40 6.77 -23.06
C ARG A 140 -25.56 5.27 -23.26
N LYS A 141 -24.54 4.59 -23.79
CA LYS A 141 -24.55 3.14 -23.98
C LYS A 141 -24.46 2.39 -22.64
N LEU A 142 -23.79 2.98 -21.66
CA LEU A 142 -23.56 2.42 -20.31
C LEU A 142 -24.76 2.46 -19.35
N ARG A 143 -25.93 2.95 -19.78
CA ARG A 143 -27.12 3.08 -18.90
C ARG A 143 -27.74 1.76 -18.47
N LYS A 144 -27.63 0.73 -19.32
CA LYS A 144 -28.26 -0.59 -19.11
C LYS A 144 -27.26 -1.72 -18.97
N VAL A 145 -26.06 -1.55 -19.52
CA VAL A 145 -25.00 -2.55 -19.56
C VAL A 145 -23.79 -1.94 -18.87
N ALA A 146 -23.22 -2.66 -17.91
CA ALA A 146 -21.99 -2.24 -17.25
C ALA A 146 -20.78 -2.48 -18.18
N ILE A 147 -19.76 -1.64 -18.09
CA ILE A 147 -18.47 -1.90 -18.75
C ILE A 147 -17.40 -2.07 -17.67
N HIS A 148 -16.64 -3.15 -17.78
CA HIS A 148 -15.54 -3.48 -16.89
C HIS A 148 -14.26 -3.64 -17.69
N HIS A 149 -13.15 -3.30 -17.06
CA HIS A 149 -11.83 -3.50 -17.64
C HIS A 149 -10.94 -4.21 -16.63
N LEU A 150 -10.23 -5.25 -17.08
CA LEU A 150 -9.15 -5.88 -16.36
C LEU A 150 -7.89 -5.84 -17.20
N SER A 151 -6.78 -5.44 -16.59
CA SER A 151 -5.49 -5.71 -17.20
C SER A 151 -5.13 -7.20 -17.09
N TRP A 152 -4.31 -7.71 -18.01
CA TRP A 152 -3.72 -9.04 -17.88
C TRP A 152 -2.93 -9.21 -16.57
N THR A 153 -2.32 -8.13 -16.06
CA THR A 153 -1.64 -8.13 -14.75
C THR A 153 -2.64 -8.37 -13.61
N GLU A 154 -3.85 -7.80 -13.68
CA GLU A 154 -4.89 -8.03 -12.66
C GLU A 154 -5.42 -9.46 -12.71
N VAL A 155 -5.63 -10.01 -13.91
CA VAL A 155 -6.02 -11.41 -14.08
C VAL A 155 -4.96 -12.34 -13.48
N GLN A 156 -3.69 -12.12 -13.81
CA GLN A 156 -2.57 -12.87 -13.24
C GLN A 156 -2.51 -12.70 -11.71
N THR A 157 -2.69 -11.49 -11.20
CA THR A 157 -2.72 -11.20 -9.75
C THR A 157 -3.82 -11.98 -9.06
N ALA A 158 -5.04 -11.96 -9.62
CA ALA A 158 -6.16 -12.71 -9.07
C ALA A 158 -5.88 -14.22 -9.07
N ALA A 159 -5.26 -14.75 -10.12
CA ALA A 159 -4.89 -16.16 -10.21
C ALA A 159 -3.85 -16.55 -9.15
N VAL A 160 -2.76 -15.78 -9.01
CA VAL A 160 -1.71 -16.01 -8.01
C VAL A 160 -2.27 -15.89 -6.59
N MET A 161 -3.05 -14.84 -6.31
CA MET A 161 -3.70 -14.65 -5.00
C MET A 161 -4.63 -15.82 -4.67
N GLN A 162 -5.41 -16.29 -5.64
CA GLN A 162 -6.30 -17.42 -5.44
C GLN A 162 -5.53 -18.72 -5.19
N LYS A 163 -4.51 -19.02 -5.99
CA LYS A 163 -3.73 -20.27 -5.88
C LYS A 163 -2.87 -20.33 -4.63
N VAL A 164 -2.13 -19.26 -4.33
CA VAL A 164 -1.07 -19.27 -3.31
C VAL A 164 -1.59 -18.89 -1.93
N HIS A 165 -2.49 -17.91 -1.85
CA HIS A 165 -2.83 -17.27 -0.58
C HIS A 165 -4.23 -17.59 -0.07
N ARG A 166 -5.22 -17.70 -0.96
CA ARG A 166 -6.61 -18.04 -0.60
C ARG A 166 -6.88 -19.55 -0.64
N GLY A 167 -6.18 -20.27 -1.52
CA GLY A 167 -6.32 -21.70 -1.73
C GLY A 167 -7.42 -22.05 -2.73
N VAL A 168 -7.26 -23.22 -3.35
CA VAL A 168 -8.27 -23.89 -4.19
C VAL A 168 -8.49 -25.26 -3.56
N ALA A 169 -9.75 -25.62 -3.30
CA ALA A 169 -10.07 -26.81 -2.51
C ALA A 169 -9.72 -28.11 -3.26
N ASP A 170 -9.93 -28.12 -4.56
CA ASP A 170 -9.64 -29.25 -5.44
C ASP A 170 -8.19 -29.18 -5.95
N PRO A 171 -7.35 -30.21 -5.73
CA PRO A 171 -5.96 -30.21 -6.16
C PRO A 171 -5.77 -30.12 -7.68
N ASP A 172 -6.67 -30.71 -8.47
CA ASP A 172 -6.59 -30.69 -9.94
C ASP A 172 -6.95 -29.30 -10.46
N GLN A 173 -7.97 -28.65 -9.88
CA GLN A 173 -8.27 -27.24 -10.17
C GLN A 173 -7.12 -26.31 -9.77
N ALA A 174 -6.47 -26.57 -8.62
CA ALA A 174 -5.31 -25.80 -8.19
C ALA A 174 -4.13 -25.95 -9.16
N TRP A 175 -3.93 -27.15 -9.71
CA TRP A 175 -2.93 -27.44 -10.73
C TRP A 175 -3.26 -26.72 -12.05
N ILE A 176 -4.50 -26.80 -12.53
CA ILE A 176 -4.98 -26.09 -13.73
C ILE A 176 -4.75 -24.58 -13.61
N LEU A 177 -5.07 -23.98 -12.45
CA LEU A 177 -4.82 -22.57 -12.20
C LEU A 177 -3.32 -22.24 -12.22
N GLY A 178 -2.49 -23.17 -11.75
CA GLY A 178 -1.03 -23.08 -11.85
C GLY A 178 -0.53 -23.01 -13.29
N GLU A 179 -1.09 -23.83 -14.17
CA GLU A 179 -0.72 -23.82 -15.59
C GLU A 179 -1.17 -22.53 -16.28
N LEU A 180 -2.31 -21.93 -15.90
CA LEU A 180 -2.69 -20.60 -16.38
C LEU A 180 -1.66 -19.55 -15.96
N ILE A 181 -1.23 -19.55 -14.69
CA ILE A 181 -0.23 -18.60 -14.19
C ILE A 181 1.07 -18.74 -14.99
N ARG A 182 1.55 -19.98 -15.15
CA ARG A 182 2.75 -20.28 -15.94
C ARG A 182 2.62 -19.86 -17.40
N TYR A 183 1.43 -20.03 -17.99
CA TYR A 183 1.13 -19.53 -19.32
C TYR A 183 1.24 -18.01 -19.38
N LEU A 184 0.56 -17.28 -18.48
CA LEU A 184 0.54 -15.81 -18.47
C LEU A 184 1.94 -15.21 -18.23
N GLU A 185 2.76 -15.83 -17.37
CA GLU A 185 4.14 -15.42 -17.10
C GLU A 185 5.09 -15.60 -18.29
N HIS A 186 4.75 -16.49 -19.23
CA HIS A 186 5.60 -16.75 -20.37
C HIS A 186 5.60 -15.55 -21.33
N PRO A 187 6.75 -15.03 -21.79
CA PRO A 187 6.80 -13.83 -22.65
C PRO A 187 5.98 -13.93 -23.95
N ARG A 188 5.76 -15.16 -24.46
CA ARG A 188 4.92 -15.44 -25.64
C ARG A 188 3.42 -15.57 -25.33
N SER A 189 2.96 -15.24 -24.13
CA SER A 189 1.52 -15.16 -23.83
C SER A 189 0.88 -13.90 -24.41
N GLY A 190 1.67 -12.83 -24.57
CA GLY A 190 1.17 -11.50 -24.94
C GLY A 190 0.51 -10.77 -23.77
N ALA A 191 0.33 -11.43 -22.63
CA ALA A 191 -0.08 -10.88 -21.33
C ALA A 191 1.16 -10.28 -20.64
N MET A 192 1.59 -9.11 -21.13
CA MET A 192 2.81 -8.47 -20.64
C MET A 192 2.47 -7.54 -19.46
N GLY A 193 3.30 -7.58 -18.41
CA GLY A 193 3.28 -6.52 -17.38
C GLY A 193 3.72 -5.17 -17.95
N PHE A 194 3.68 -4.10 -17.14
CA PHE A 194 4.08 -2.74 -17.56
C PHE A 194 5.55 -2.65 -18.00
N GLU A 195 5.83 -2.24 -19.25
CA GLU A 195 7.19 -2.28 -19.85
C GLU A 195 7.81 -0.93 -20.19
N ASP A 196 7.00 0.13 -20.38
CA ASP A 196 7.49 1.41 -20.88
C ASP A 196 6.67 2.59 -20.34
N MET A 197 7.33 3.75 -20.23
CA MET A 197 6.74 5.00 -19.74
C MET A 197 6.08 5.85 -20.84
N GLY A 198 5.99 5.34 -22.06
CA GLY A 198 5.45 6.02 -23.23
C GLY A 198 6.49 6.84 -24.00
N GLU A 199 6.12 7.23 -25.21
CA GLU A 199 6.98 7.96 -26.16
C GLU A 199 7.47 9.31 -25.62
N ASP A 200 6.66 10.01 -24.82
CA ASP A 200 7.00 11.32 -24.26
C ASP A 200 7.97 11.28 -23.10
N TRP A 201 8.22 10.10 -22.51
CA TRP A 201 8.99 9.96 -21.26
C TRP A 201 10.36 10.63 -21.35
N VAL A 202 11.11 10.33 -22.41
CA VAL A 202 12.47 10.86 -22.57
C VAL A 202 12.45 12.37 -22.79
N THR A 203 11.51 12.87 -23.59
CA THR A 203 11.36 14.30 -23.88
C THR A 203 11.02 15.09 -22.61
N VAL A 204 10.03 14.62 -21.84
CA VAL A 204 9.61 15.26 -20.57
C VAL A 204 10.72 15.21 -19.55
N ARG A 205 11.39 14.07 -19.39
CA ARG A 205 12.51 13.91 -18.46
C ARG A 205 13.64 14.89 -18.77
N ASN A 206 14.06 14.96 -20.03
CA ASN A 206 15.13 15.87 -20.46
C ASN A 206 14.73 17.35 -20.30
N ALA A 207 13.46 17.70 -20.51
CA ALA A 207 12.95 19.05 -20.28
C ALA A 207 12.95 19.42 -18.79
N ILE A 208 12.65 18.48 -17.90
CA ILE A 208 12.73 18.71 -16.44
C ILE A 208 14.18 18.91 -16.02
N GLU A 209 15.10 18.07 -16.51
CA GLU A 209 16.54 18.16 -16.25
C GLU A 209 17.12 19.50 -16.74
N ALA A 210 16.68 19.98 -17.92
CA ALA A 210 17.08 21.27 -18.46
C ALA A 210 16.35 22.48 -17.84
N GLY A 211 15.36 22.28 -16.97
CA GLY A 211 14.54 23.37 -16.40
C GLY A 211 13.56 24.03 -17.38
N THR A 212 13.33 23.43 -18.54
CA THR A 212 12.46 23.96 -19.62
C THR A 212 11.04 23.42 -19.57
N PHE A 213 10.78 22.37 -18.79
CA PHE A 213 9.45 21.75 -18.65
C PHE A 213 8.37 22.76 -18.23
N ARG A 214 7.18 22.65 -18.83
CA ARG A 214 5.99 23.42 -18.46
C ARG A 214 4.78 22.49 -18.25
N PRO A 215 3.87 22.81 -17.32
CA PRO A 215 2.64 22.01 -17.12
C PRO A 215 1.78 21.84 -18.38
N THR A 216 1.88 22.80 -19.32
CA THR A 216 1.13 22.82 -20.58
C THR A 216 1.74 21.96 -21.68
N ASP A 217 2.90 21.33 -21.43
CA ASP A 217 3.56 20.47 -22.41
C ASP A 217 2.67 19.25 -22.71
N LYS A 218 2.48 18.94 -24.00
CA LYS A 218 1.56 17.88 -24.45
C LYS A 218 1.86 16.50 -23.83
N GLY A 219 3.13 16.22 -23.54
CA GLY A 219 3.57 14.97 -22.93
C GLY A 219 3.36 14.88 -21.42
N ALA A 220 3.14 16.01 -20.72
CA ALA A 220 3.00 16.05 -19.26
C ALA A 220 1.87 15.15 -18.73
N PRO A 221 0.61 15.27 -19.21
CA PRO A 221 -0.48 14.41 -18.71
C PRO A 221 -0.27 12.93 -19.08
N ARG A 222 0.40 12.63 -20.21
CA ARG A 222 0.67 11.25 -20.64
C ARG A 222 1.71 10.58 -19.75
N VAL A 223 2.80 11.27 -19.41
CA VAL A 223 3.81 10.78 -18.46
C VAL A 223 3.21 10.61 -17.05
N ALA A 224 2.40 11.56 -16.59
CA ALA A 224 1.69 11.44 -15.32
C ALA A 224 0.75 10.22 -15.28
N SER A 225 0.01 9.95 -16.37
CA SER A 225 -0.85 8.77 -16.48
C SER A 225 -0.02 7.47 -16.45
N ARG A 226 1.11 7.42 -17.17
CA ARG A 226 2.03 6.28 -17.14
C ARG A 226 2.66 6.04 -15.77
N TRP A 227 2.90 7.09 -15.00
CA TRP A 227 3.31 6.95 -13.60
C TRP A 227 2.23 6.30 -12.74
N ASP A 228 0.97 6.73 -12.83
CA ASP A 228 -0.14 6.09 -12.09
C ASP A 228 -0.29 4.60 -12.49
N GLN A 229 -0.13 4.28 -13.78
CA GLN A 229 -0.10 2.90 -14.26
C GLN A 229 1.06 2.08 -13.64
N LEU A 230 2.27 2.66 -13.60
CA LEU A 230 3.42 2.02 -12.95
C LEU A 230 3.19 1.80 -11.46
N VAL A 231 2.61 2.77 -10.75
CA VAL A 231 2.28 2.63 -9.32
C VAL A 231 1.23 1.53 -9.11
N ARG A 232 0.19 1.46 -9.95
CA ARG A 232 -0.79 0.36 -9.91
C ARG A 232 -0.13 -0.99 -10.19
N PHE A 233 0.77 -1.06 -11.17
CA PHE A 233 1.56 -2.26 -11.45
C PHE A 233 2.41 -2.68 -10.25
N ALA A 234 3.08 -1.73 -9.59
CA ALA A 234 3.86 -1.97 -8.38
C ALA A 234 2.98 -2.50 -7.23
N CYS A 235 1.77 -1.95 -7.07
CA CYS A 235 0.81 -2.43 -6.07
C CYS A 235 0.38 -3.88 -6.34
N LEU A 236 0.01 -4.21 -7.58
CA LEU A 236 -0.40 -5.57 -7.96
C LEU A 236 0.71 -6.59 -7.72
N THR A 237 1.91 -6.31 -8.23
CA THR A 237 3.07 -7.20 -8.09
C THR A 237 3.51 -7.35 -6.63
N HIS A 238 3.48 -6.28 -5.85
CA HIS A 238 3.81 -6.36 -4.43
C HIS A 238 2.74 -7.10 -3.62
N GLY A 239 1.46 -6.88 -3.92
CA GLY A 239 0.34 -7.60 -3.30
C GLY A 239 0.40 -9.11 -3.55
N GLN A 240 0.77 -9.55 -4.75
CA GLN A 240 1.01 -10.96 -5.06
C GLN A 240 2.09 -11.58 -4.14
N LYS A 241 3.20 -10.86 -3.91
CA LYS A 241 4.30 -11.33 -3.07
C LYS A 241 3.89 -11.40 -1.59
N LEU A 242 3.15 -10.40 -1.11
CA LEU A 242 2.74 -10.32 0.29
C LEU A 242 1.50 -11.17 0.63
N GLY A 243 0.70 -11.56 -0.36
CA GLY A 243 -0.56 -12.25 -0.13
C GLY A 243 -1.67 -11.39 0.45
N VAL A 244 -1.48 -10.07 0.44
CA VAL A 244 -2.46 -9.09 0.91
C VAL A 244 -2.73 -8.07 -0.18
N GLU A 245 -3.87 -7.39 -0.06
CA GLU A 245 -4.22 -6.33 -0.99
C GLU A 245 -3.34 -5.09 -0.77
N VAL A 246 -2.85 -4.56 -1.89
CA VAL A 246 -2.05 -3.34 -1.96
C VAL A 246 -2.67 -2.46 -3.03
N GLN A 247 -2.91 -1.18 -2.71
CA GLN A 247 -3.60 -0.25 -3.60
C GLN A 247 -2.95 1.14 -3.57
N PRO A 248 -3.01 1.89 -4.68
CA PRO A 248 -2.69 3.32 -4.66
C PRO A 248 -3.62 4.05 -3.68
N ALA A 249 -3.05 4.87 -2.80
CA ALA A 249 -3.80 5.71 -1.89
C ALA A 249 -4.09 7.06 -2.56
N LEU A 250 -5.24 7.12 -3.22
CA LEU A 250 -5.79 8.36 -3.78
C LEU A 250 -6.71 9.04 -2.77
N SER A 251 -6.72 10.38 -2.74
CA SER A 251 -7.70 11.12 -1.94
C SER A 251 -9.13 10.88 -2.46
N ARG A 252 -10.14 11.08 -1.62
CA ARG A 252 -11.55 10.94 -2.05
C ARG A 252 -11.90 11.79 -3.28
N LYS A 253 -11.27 12.96 -3.41
CA LYS A 253 -11.47 13.86 -4.56
C LYS A 253 -10.84 13.30 -5.82
N GLU A 254 -9.61 12.79 -5.73
CA GLU A 254 -8.91 12.17 -6.86
C GLU A 254 -9.55 10.85 -7.31
N GLN A 255 -10.15 10.09 -6.38
CA GLN A 255 -10.93 8.89 -6.72
C GLN A 255 -12.19 9.25 -7.52
N ALA A 256 -12.84 10.37 -7.18
CA ALA A 256 -14.03 10.84 -7.89
C ALA A 256 -13.70 11.53 -9.22
N ASP A 257 -12.51 12.13 -9.34
CA ASP A 257 -12.06 12.85 -10.53
C ASP A 257 -10.64 12.44 -10.95
N PRO A 258 -10.52 11.52 -11.93
CA PRO A 258 -9.22 11.10 -12.48
C PRO A 258 -8.43 12.23 -13.15
N LEU A 259 -9.10 13.26 -13.67
CA LEU A 259 -8.42 14.41 -14.27
C LEU A 259 -7.70 15.22 -13.19
N LEU A 260 -8.34 15.40 -12.04
CA LEU A 260 -7.73 16.05 -10.89
C LEU A 260 -6.51 15.25 -10.38
N ALA A 261 -6.62 13.93 -10.32
CA ALA A 261 -5.49 13.06 -9.94
C ALA A 261 -4.29 13.25 -10.87
N ASN A 262 -4.52 13.30 -12.19
CA ASN A 262 -3.47 13.52 -13.18
C ASN A 262 -2.87 14.93 -13.07
N GLN A 263 -3.70 15.96 -12.92
CA GLN A 263 -3.25 17.35 -12.75
C GLN A 263 -2.38 17.54 -11.51
N SER A 264 -2.68 16.82 -10.42
CA SER A 264 -1.85 16.80 -9.21
C SER A 264 -0.41 16.35 -9.50
N LEU A 265 -0.24 15.26 -10.26
CA LEU A 265 1.09 14.77 -10.67
C LEU A 265 1.80 15.74 -11.62
N VAL A 266 1.08 16.30 -12.59
CA VAL A 266 1.65 17.31 -13.50
C VAL A 266 2.13 18.54 -12.73
N GLY A 267 1.36 18.97 -11.72
CA GLY A 267 1.75 20.03 -10.79
C GLY A 267 3.01 19.69 -10.01
N GLY A 268 3.10 18.48 -9.44
CA GLY A 268 4.28 17.99 -8.72
C GLY A 268 5.53 17.93 -9.61
N LEU A 269 5.39 17.47 -10.85
CA LEU A 269 6.45 17.48 -11.85
C LEU A 269 6.92 18.90 -12.17
N ALA A 270 6.00 19.85 -12.36
CA ALA A 270 6.36 21.21 -12.71
C ALA A 270 7.05 21.97 -11.56
N GLN A 271 6.50 21.85 -10.36
CA GLN A 271 7.01 22.57 -9.18
C GLN A 271 8.32 21.94 -8.71
N ASN A 272 8.32 20.63 -8.49
CA ASN A 272 9.37 19.93 -7.76
C ASN A 272 10.21 18.99 -8.65
N GLY A 273 9.78 18.68 -9.87
CA GLY A 273 10.39 17.63 -10.67
C GLY A 273 10.08 16.23 -10.14
N LEU A 274 8.98 16.09 -9.39
CA LEU A 274 8.65 14.90 -8.62
C LEU A 274 7.35 14.25 -9.11
N LEU A 275 7.42 12.96 -9.38
CA LEU A 275 6.24 12.09 -9.49
C LEU A 275 6.13 11.31 -8.18
N GLU A 276 5.02 11.44 -7.46
CA GLU A 276 4.85 10.79 -6.16
C GLU A 276 3.42 10.26 -6.00
N ARG A 277 3.31 9.05 -5.44
CA ARG A 277 2.04 8.47 -5.01
C ARG A 277 2.20 7.72 -3.70
N GLU A 278 1.17 7.78 -2.88
CA GLU A 278 1.04 6.91 -1.72
C GLU A 278 0.46 5.56 -2.13
N ILE A 279 0.85 4.52 -1.40
CA ILE A 279 0.45 3.14 -1.54
C ILE A 279 0.01 2.65 -0.17
N LYS A 280 -1.20 2.10 -0.09
CA LYS A 280 -1.75 1.48 1.10
C LYS A 280 -1.57 -0.03 1.02
N ILE A 281 -0.93 -0.59 2.06
CA ILE A 281 -0.76 -2.02 2.25
C ILE A 281 -1.59 -2.42 3.47
N ILE A 282 -2.48 -3.40 3.34
CA ILE A 282 -3.25 -3.91 4.48
C ILE A 282 -2.29 -4.47 5.53
N GLY A 283 -2.46 -4.03 6.79
CA GLY A 283 -1.63 -4.45 7.91
C GLY A 283 -0.33 -3.68 8.10
N SER A 284 0.03 -2.77 7.19
CA SER A 284 1.18 -1.87 7.38
C SER A 284 0.90 -0.80 8.44
N VAL A 285 1.96 -0.34 9.13
CA VAL A 285 1.90 0.70 10.17
C VAL A 285 1.50 2.07 9.62
N ALA A 286 1.79 2.33 8.35
CA ALA A 286 1.48 3.55 7.63
C ALA A 286 1.45 3.28 6.11
N PRO A 287 0.82 4.15 5.30
CA PRO A 287 1.01 4.16 3.85
C PRO A 287 2.49 4.37 3.49
N LEU A 288 2.91 3.75 2.40
CA LEU A 288 4.22 4.00 1.79
C LEU A 288 4.07 5.07 0.72
N THR A 289 5.04 5.96 0.60
CA THR A 289 5.12 6.97 -0.44
C THR A 289 6.21 6.56 -1.43
N LEU A 290 5.81 6.26 -2.66
CA LEU A 290 6.70 5.93 -3.77
C LEU A 290 6.89 7.15 -4.65
N GLY A 291 8.14 7.51 -4.93
CA GLY A 291 8.46 8.74 -5.66
C GLY A 291 9.59 8.58 -6.67
N ALA A 292 9.57 9.37 -7.73
CA ALA A 292 10.64 9.56 -8.69
C ALA A 292 10.97 11.05 -8.81
N ASP A 293 12.12 11.44 -8.24
CA ASP A 293 12.70 12.77 -8.38
C ASP A 293 13.56 12.81 -9.64
N ILE A 294 13.01 13.43 -10.67
CA ILE A 294 13.61 13.49 -12.00
C ILE A 294 14.81 14.43 -12.01
N ARG A 295 14.78 15.52 -11.23
CA ARG A 295 15.88 16.48 -11.13
C ARG A 295 17.07 15.87 -10.40
N ALA A 296 16.82 15.14 -9.32
CA ALA A 296 17.86 14.47 -8.55
C ALA A 296 18.28 13.11 -9.15
N GLN A 297 17.61 12.64 -10.21
CA GLN A 297 17.77 11.32 -10.81
C GLN A 297 17.70 10.19 -9.77
N LYS A 298 16.72 10.26 -8.87
CA LYS A 298 16.53 9.29 -7.78
C LYS A 298 15.10 8.76 -7.74
N VAL A 299 14.98 7.48 -7.44
CA VAL A 299 13.73 6.89 -6.97
C VAL A 299 13.76 6.81 -5.45
N THR A 300 12.62 7.02 -4.82
CA THR A 300 12.48 7.06 -3.37
C THR A 300 11.30 6.21 -2.92
N CYS A 301 11.45 5.56 -1.78
CA CYS A 301 10.34 5.00 -1.03
C CYS A 301 10.42 5.50 0.40
N SER A 302 9.32 5.96 0.96
CA SER A 302 9.27 6.48 2.32
C SER A 302 8.02 6.09 3.07
N LEU A 303 8.04 6.23 4.39
CA LEU A 303 6.86 6.16 5.23
C LEU A 303 7.04 7.11 6.41
N THR A 304 5.94 7.55 7.01
CA THR A 304 5.96 8.35 8.25
C THR A 304 5.31 7.56 9.38
N ILE A 305 6.00 7.44 10.51
CA ILE A 305 5.53 6.76 11.71
C ILE A 305 5.49 7.74 12.89
N ASP A 306 4.43 7.68 13.68
CA ASP A 306 4.30 8.50 14.89
C ASP A 306 5.37 8.11 15.92
N ALA A 307 5.94 9.12 16.58
CA ALA A 307 6.86 8.89 17.68
C ALA A 307 6.09 8.39 18.91
N PRO A 308 6.74 7.59 19.79
CA PRO A 308 6.18 7.24 21.11
C PRO A 308 5.72 8.49 21.84
N LYS A 309 4.60 8.43 22.56
CA LYS A 309 4.08 9.58 23.33
C LYS A 309 4.75 9.75 24.70
N GLU A 310 5.54 8.76 25.12
CA GLU A 310 6.22 8.73 26.40
C GLU A 310 7.74 8.65 26.24
N GLY A 311 8.46 9.10 27.26
CA GLY A 311 9.92 9.08 27.31
C GLY A 311 10.59 10.33 26.74
N ARG A 312 11.89 10.45 27.03
CA ARG A 312 12.76 11.55 26.55
C ARG A 312 12.95 11.45 25.03
N ALA A 313 13.26 12.56 24.36
CA ALA A 313 13.43 12.60 22.90
C ALA A 313 14.42 11.54 22.38
N THR A 314 15.58 11.38 23.04
CA THR A 314 16.57 10.34 22.68
C THR A 314 16.06 8.92 22.91
N THR A 315 15.17 8.70 23.89
CA THR A 315 14.52 7.39 24.09
C THR A 315 13.58 7.06 22.93
N ARG A 316 12.89 8.06 22.37
CA ARG A 316 12.01 7.92 21.20
C ARG A 316 12.79 7.60 19.94
N VAL A 317 13.94 8.26 19.73
CA VAL A 317 14.86 7.91 18.63
C VAL A 317 15.38 6.48 18.79
N ASN A 318 15.85 6.11 19.98
CA ASN A 318 16.32 4.74 20.24
C ASN A 318 15.23 3.68 20.05
N TRP A 319 13.96 4.01 20.33
CA TRP A 319 12.83 3.10 20.03
C TRP A 319 12.72 2.81 18.53
N LEU A 320 12.89 3.83 17.68
CA LEU A 320 12.89 3.66 16.24
C LEU A 320 14.11 2.85 15.77
N VAL A 321 15.32 3.23 16.19
CA VAL A 321 16.58 2.59 15.75
C VAL A 321 16.59 1.08 16.06
N ARG A 322 16.00 0.65 17.19
CA ARG A 322 15.89 -0.78 17.54
C ARG A 322 15.05 -1.61 16.56
N GLN A 323 14.16 -0.98 15.79
CA GLN A 323 13.33 -1.62 14.77
C GLN A 323 13.99 -1.60 13.38
N LEU A 324 15.07 -0.82 13.22
CA LEU A 324 15.80 -0.61 11.96
C LEU A 324 17.10 -1.41 11.92
N LYS A 325 17.10 -2.65 12.39
CA LYS A 325 18.31 -3.49 12.43
C LYS A 325 18.76 -3.91 11.03
N ASP A 326 17.81 -4.34 10.20
CA ASP A 326 18.08 -4.81 8.84
C ASP A 326 18.04 -3.68 7.80
N ALA A 327 17.66 -2.48 8.22
CA ALA A 327 17.61 -1.30 7.36
C ALA A 327 19.03 -0.88 6.93
N PRO A 328 19.20 -0.41 5.68
CA PRO A 328 20.49 -0.05 5.16
C PRO A 328 21.00 1.27 5.77
N ASP A 329 22.32 1.40 5.86
CA ASP A 329 23.01 2.56 6.44
C ASP A 329 22.69 3.90 5.77
N ASN A 330 22.30 3.87 4.50
CA ASN A 330 21.92 5.03 3.71
C ASN A 330 20.42 5.39 3.85
N LEU A 331 19.65 4.71 4.69
CA LEU A 331 18.30 5.13 5.04
C LEU A 331 18.35 6.48 5.74
N ARG A 332 17.62 7.48 5.22
CA ARG A 332 17.50 8.79 5.85
C ARG A 332 16.34 8.81 6.83
N ILE A 333 16.54 9.45 7.97
CA ILE A 333 15.52 9.67 9.00
C ILE A 333 15.32 11.16 9.18
N ASP A 334 14.11 11.64 8.85
CA ASP A 334 13.67 13.00 9.14
C ASP A 334 12.83 13.00 10.43
N THR A 335 13.06 13.97 11.31
CA THR A 335 12.26 14.17 12.52
C THR A 335 11.32 15.35 12.39
N TYR A 336 10.13 15.20 12.96
CA TYR A 336 9.14 16.27 13.10
C TYR A 336 8.85 16.49 14.57
N VAL A 337 8.84 17.76 15.00
CA VAL A 337 8.44 18.16 16.36
C VAL A 337 6.97 18.52 16.43
N VAL A 338 6.38 18.44 17.61
CA VAL A 338 5.01 18.93 17.88
C VAL A 338 4.93 20.42 17.55
N ASN A 339 3.85 20.84 16.88
CA ASN A 339 3.64 22.20 16.35
C ASN A 339 4.68 22.68 15.31
N GLY A 340 5.65 21.84 14.93
CA GLY A 340 6.60 22.12 13.85
C GLY A 340 5.98 21.85 12.48
N ARG A 341 6.19 22.77 11.54
CA ARG A 341 5.71 22.66 10.15
C ARG A 341 6.72 22.07 9.18
N SER A 342 8.00 21.98 9.58
CA SER A 342 9.11 21.50 8.75
C SER A 342 9.86 20.36 9.44
N VAL A 343 10.74 19.72 8.67
CA VAL A 343 11.73 18.80 9.23
C VAL A 343 12.59 19.55 10.26
N ALA A 344 12.75 18.97 11.45
CA ALA A 344 13.52 19.54 12.54
C ALA A 344 14.99 19.11 12.48
N SER A 345 15.25 17.83 12.20
CA SER A 345 16.58 17.26 11.93
C SER A 345 16.46 16.12 10.92
N SER A 346 17.50 15.88 10.13
CA SER A 346 17.56 14.87 9.07
C SER A 346 18.96 14.25 9.03
N GLU A 347 19.06 12.95 9.27
CA GLU A 347 20.35 12.24 9.30
C GLU A 347 20.27 10.85 8.65
N LEU A 348 21.42 10.28 8.29
CA LEU A 348 21.49 8.90 7.81
C LEU A 348 21.53 7.92 8.97
N LEU A 349 20.93 6.73 8.78
CA LEU A 349 20.82 5.71 9.81
C LEU A 349 22.19 5.29 10.38
N LYS A 350 23.24 5.26 9.55
CA LYS A 350 24.61 4.98 10.02
C LYS A 350 25.05 5.94 11.14
N ASP A 351 24.80 7.23 10.96
CA ASP A 351 25.26 8.28 11.89
C ASP A 351 24.36 8.29 13.14
N VAL A 352 23.07 8.00 12.97
CA VAL A 352 22.10 7.87 14.07
C VAL A 352 22.35 6.63 14.93
N ARG A 353 22.85 5.53 14.35
CA ARG A 353 23.25 4.33 15.09
C ARG A 353 24.42 4.62 16.03
N GLU A 354 25.36 5.44 15.59
CA GLU A 354 26.50 5.88 16.41
C GLU A 354 26.08 6.94 17.44
N ASN A 355 25.27 7.93 17.03
CA ASN A 355 24.81 9.01 17.87
C ASN A 355 23.33 9.37 17.65
N PRO A 356 22.41 8.79 18.45
CA PRO A 356 20.98 9.08 18.37
C PRO A 356 20.60 10.53 18.67
N ALA A 357 21.48 11.31 19.31
CA ALA A 357 21.19 12.71 19.67
C ALA A 357 21.16 13.64 18.46
N LEU A 358 21.74 13.24 17.31
CA LEU A 358 21.72 14.05 16.07
C LEU A 358 20.29 14.35 15.58
N LEU A 359 19.35 13.43 15.86
CA LEU A 359 17.93 13.60 15.53
C LEU A 359 17.14 14.41 16.57
N VAL A 360 17.81 14.94 17.60
CA VAL A 360 17.19 15.74 18.68
C VAL A 360 17.83 17.13 18.67
N PRO A 361 17.42 18.03 17.75
CA PRO A 361 18.02 19.37 17.65
C PRO A 361 17.75 20.24 18.88
N ASP A 362 16.61 20.02 19.54
CA ASP A 362 16.20 20.73 20.76
C ASP A 362 15.51 19.74 21.72
N PRO A 363 16.16 19.35 22.83
CA PRO A 363 15.60 18.42 23.81
C PRO A 363 14.31 18.90 24.50
N SER A 364 14.02 20.21 24.46
CA SER A 364 12.80 20.77 25.05
C SER A 364 11.57 20.55 24.18
N LYS A 365 11.77 20.29 22.88
CA LYS A 365 10.69 20.05 21.92
C LYS A 365 10.36 18.58 21.83
N GLU A 366 9.07 18.28 21.92
CA GLU A 366 8.60 16.92 21.79
C GLU A 366 8.60 16.46 20.33
N LEU A 367 9.12 15.25 20.07
CA LEU A 367 9.08 14.61 18.76
C LEU A 367 7.67 14.08 18.47
N ARG A 368 7.10 14.47 17.34
CA ARG A 368 5.79 14.05 16.84
C ARG A 368 5.87 12.79 15.98
N ALA A 369 6.80 12.75 15.03
CA ALA A 369 6.89 11.69 14.03
C ALA A 369 8.29 11.57 13.44
N PHE A 370 8.54 10.42 12.83
CA PHE A 370 9.74 10.10 12.06
C PHE A 370 9.34 9.77 10.62
N ARG A 371 9.99 10.37 9.63
CA ARG A 371 9.87 9.96 8.23
C ARG A 371 11.13 9.22 7.83
N LEU A 372 10.96 7.98 7.38
CA LEU A 372 12.02 7.11 6.89
C LEU A 372 12.04 7.21 5.37
N VAL A 373 13.18 7.52 4.78
CA VAL A 373 13.30 7.69 3.32
C VAL A 373 14.49 6.87 2.82
N LEU A 374 14.22 5.91 1.96
CA LEU A 374 15.25 5.21 1.19
C LEU A 374 15.27 5.76 -0.23
N ALA A 375 16.47 6.08 -0.73
CA ALA A 375 16.68 6.59 -2.08
C ALA A 375 17.68 5.71 -2.84
N ALA A 376 17.41 5.48 -4.12
CA ALA A 376 18.33 4.78 -5.02
C ALA A 376 18.46 5.53 -6.35
N PRO A 377 19.58 5.34 -7.09
CA PRO A 377 19.73 5.89 -8.42
C PRO A 377 18.59 5.46 -9.34
N MET A 378 18.05 6.41 -10.09
CA MET A 378 17.02 6.16 -11.08
C MET A 378 17.63 5.45 -12.31
N GLY A 379 17.00 4.36 -12.75
CA GLY A 379 17.47 3.66 -13.95
C GLY A 379 17.27 4.48 -15.22
N ALA A 380 18.28 4.51 -16.10
CA ALA A 380 18.26 5.28 -17.34
C ALA A 380 17.80 4.48 -18.58
N LYS A 381 17.84 3.14 -18.49
CA LYS A 381 17.46 2.26 -19.60
C LYS A 381 15.93 2.15 -19.75
N ARG A 382 15.47 1.93 -20.99
CA ARG A 382 14.08 1.58 -21.29
C ARG A 382 13.83 0.08 -21.05
N GLY A 383 12.56 -0.31 -20.91
CA GLY A 383 12.14 -1.70 -20.75
C GLY A 383 12.14 -2.21 -19.30
N LYS A 384 12.13 -3.53 -19.16
CA LYS A 384 12.12 -4.25 -17.88
C LYS A 384 13.52 -4.66 -17.42
N GLY A 385 13.69 -4.80 -16.10
CA GLY A 385 14.88 -5.42 -15.50
C GLY A 385 15.93 -4.44 -14.99
N ARG A 386 17.15 -4.95 -14.78
CA ARG A 386 18.20 -4.23 -14.04
C ARG A 386 18.69 -2.98 -14.79
N GLY A 387 18.69 -1.86 -14.08
CA GLY A 387 19.14 -0.57 -14.61
C GLY A 387 18.10 0.19 -15.44
N THR A 388 16.87 -0.32 -15.54
CA THR A 388 15.74 0.41 -16.16
C THR A 388 15.00 1.26 -15.14
N PHE A 389 14.31 2.31 -15.60
CA PHE A 389 13.52 3.18 -14.73
C PHE A 389 12.48 2.38 -13.93
N ILE A 390 11.67 1.57 -14.64
CA ILE A 390 10.64 0.71 -14.05
C ILE A 390 11.26 -0.26 -13.04
N GLY A 391 12.38 -0.90 -13.40
CA GLY A 391 13.09 -1.81 -12.50
C GLY A 391 13.58 -1.12 -11.23
N SER A 392 14.04 0.13 -11.30
CA SER A 392 14.46 0.89 -10.12
C SER A 392 13.30 1.23 -9.18
N VAL A 393 12.12 1.58 -9.74
CA VAL A 393 10.91 1.88 -8.96
C VAL A 393 10.37 0.64 -8.25
N LEU A 394 10.32 -0.51 -8.93
CA LEU A 394 9.90 -1.77 -8.32
C LEU A 394 10.91 -2.25 -7.27
N GLY A 395 12.20 -2.15 -7.58
CA GLY A 395 13.28 -2.57 -6.69
C GLY A 395 13.35 -1.74 -5.40
N ILE A 396 13.14 -0.42 -5.45
CA ILE A 396 13.16 0.42 -4.25
C ILE A 396 11.98 0.13 -3.32
N LEU A 397 10.79 -0.14 -3.88
CA LEU A 397 9.60 -0.53 -3.11
C LEU A 397 9.85 -1.85 -2.35
N GLU A 398 10.33 -2.87 -3.07
CA GLU A 398 10.63 -4.18 -2.49
C GLU A 398 11.71 -4.10 -1.42
N SER A 399 12.83 -3.45 -1.73
CA SER A 399 13.96 -3.32 -0.80
C SER A 399 13.58 -2.54 0.46
N PHE A 400 12.79 -1.47 0.31
CA PHE A 400 12.32 -0.67 1.44
C PHE A 400 11.33 -1.46 2.31
N TYR A 401 10.41 -2.20 1.71
CA TYR A 401 9.46 -3.00 2.48
C TYR A 401 10.17 -4.09 3.29
N GLU A 402 11.06 -4.86 2.65
CA GLU A 402 11.77 -5.98 3.24
C GLU A 402 12.73 -5.55 4.37
N SER A 403 13.56 -4.54 4.12
CA SER A 403 14.58 -4.11 5.09
C SER A 403 14.04 -3.20 6.19
N THR A 404 12.95 -2.47 5.92
CA THR A 404 12.49 -1.37 6.78
C THR A 404 11.02 -1.52 7.17
N ALA A 405 10.08 -1.41 6.23
CA ALA A 405 8.67 -1.21 6.56
C ALA A 405 8.04 -2.39 7.32
N GLN A 406 8.35 -3.64 6.95
CA GLN A 406 7.75 -4.83 7.56
C GLN A 406 8.16 -5.04 9.05
N ASN A 407 9.30 -4.47 9.44
CA ASN A 407 9.86 -4.60 10.78
C ASN A 407 9.32 -3.57 11.76
N LEU A 408 8.62 -2.55 11.28
CA LEU A 408 8.06 -1.50 12.13
C LEU A 408 6.83 -1.98 12.89
N ARG A 409 6.67 -1.47 14.10
CA ARG A 409 5.50 -1.65 14.95
C ARG A 409 5.06 -0.28 15.47
N PRO A 410 3.75 0.02 15.48
CA PRO A 410 3.27 1.26 16.06
C PRO A 410 3.56 1.26 17.56
N TRP A 411 3.84 2.43 18.13
CA TRP A 411 3.98 2.52 19.57
C TRP A 411 2.64 2.30 20.26
N ALA A 412 2.64 1.50 21.32
CA ALA A 412 1.51 1.28 22.21
C ALA A 412 1.92 1.60 23.65
N PRO A 413 1.04 2.24 24.45
CA PRO A 413 1.32 2.50 25.87
C PRO A 413 1.43 1.18 26.64
N SER A 414 2.20 1.20 27.73
CA SER A 414 2.26 0.04 28.62
C SER A 414 0.90 -0.21 29.25
N ALA A 415 0.51 -1.48 29.39
CA ALA A 415 -0.73 -1.83 30.06
C ALA A 415 -0.72 -1.25 31.50
N PRO A 416 -1.83 -0.63 31.95
CA PRO A 416 -1.95 -0.14 33.31
C PRO A 416 -1.66 -1.29 34.28
N LYS A 417 -0.68 -1.10 35.16
CA LYS A 417 -0.39 -2.07 36.21
C LYS A 417 -1.40 -1.89 37.34
N LEU A 418 -1.93 -3.00 37.86
CA LEU A 418 -2.65 -2.97 39.12
C LEU A 418 -1.72 -2.41 40.19
N ARG A 419 -2.25 -1.49 40.98
CA ARG A 419 -1.51 -0.90 42.10
C ARG A 419 -1.27 -2.04 43.09
N PRO A 420 -0.03 -2.37 43.48
CA PRO A 420 0.19 -3.33 44.55
C PRO A 420 -0.45 -2.77 45.82
N VAL A 421 -1.15 -3.63 46.56
CA VAL A 421 -1.64 -3.24 47.88
C VAL A 421 -0.41 -3.03 48.78
N PRO A 422 -0.27 -1.90 49.47
CA PRO A 422 0.84 -1.70 50.40
C PRO A 422 0.79 -2.80 51.48
N GLU A 423 1.94 -3.43 51.79
CA GLU A 423 2.03 -4.52 52.77
C GLU A 423 1.42 -4.16 54.14
N GLN A 424 1.45 -2.87 54.51
CA GLN A 424 0.84 -2.35 55.74
C GLN A 424 -0.68 -2.45 55.73
N VAL A 425 -1.32 -2.16 54.59
CA VAL A 425 -2.77 -2.22 54.43
C VAL A 425 -3.25 -3.68 54.38
N ASP A 426 -2.45 -4.57 53.79
CA ASP A 426 -2.70 -6.02 53.84
C ASP A 426 -2.54 -6.59 55.24
N ALA A 427 -1.51 -6.16 55.99
CA ALA A 427 -1.29 -6.59 57.37
C ALA A 427 -2.42 -6.11 58.30
N GLU A 428 -2.86 -4.85 58.19
CA GLU A 428 -3.97 -4.31 58.97
C GLU A 428 -5.31 -4.99 58.63
N ALA A 429 -5.57 -5.29 57.36
CA ALA A 429 -6.77 -6.02 56.95
C ALA A 429 -6.78 -7.47 57.48
N GLN A 430 -5.62 -8.13 57.54
CA GLN A 430 -5.47 -9.45 58.14
C GLN A 430 -5.69 -9.44 59.66
N GLU A 431 -5.13 -8.46 60.36
CA GLU A 431 -5.34 -8.31 61.82
C GLU A 431 -6.81 -7.99 62.17
N GLN A 432 -7.52 -7.24 61.31
CA GLN A 432 -8.93 -6.88 61.51
C GLN A 432 -9.92 -7.91 60.98
N GLY A 433 -9.46 -9.03 60.41
CA GLY A 433 -10.33 -10.08 59.86
C GLY A 433 -11.15 -9.67 58.64
N VAL A 434 -10.74 -8.62 57.93
CA VAL A 434 -11.45 -8.09 56.75
C VAL A 434 -10.99 -8.84 55.50
N ASN A 435 -11.93 -9.24 54.65
CA ASN A 435 -11.59 -9.89 53.38
C ASN A 435 -10.83 -8.90 52.47
N HIS A 436 -9.66 -9.31 51.97
CA HIS A 436 -8.78 -8.50 51.11
C HIS A 436 -9.51 -7.90 49.89
N SER A 437 -10.57 -8.54 49.37
CA SER A 437 -11.38 -8.00 48.27
C SER A 437 -12.23 -6.77 48.63
N LEU A 438 -12.40 -6.49 49.92
CA LEU A 438 -13.18 -5.37 50.45
C LEU A 438 -12.31 -4.19 50.91
N VAL A 439 -10.99 -4.34 50.83
CA VAL A 439 -10.02 -3.32 51.24
C VAL A 439 -9.90 -2.28 50.13
N SER A 440 -10.43 -1.08 50.39
CA SER A 440 -10.39 0.02 49.43
C SER A 440 -8.98 0.56 49.28
N THR A 441 -8.36 0.39 48.12
CA THR A 441 -7.08 1.01 47.76
C THR A 441 -7.23 2.38 47.09
N ALA A 442 -8.44 2.94 47.09
CA ALA A 442 -8.72 4.27 46.54
C ALA A 442 -8.20 5.33 47.52
N ALA A 443 -7.43 6.30 47.02
CA ALA A 443 -7.03 7.46 47.83
C ALA A 443 -8.29 8.21 48.23
N SER A 444 -8.59 8.22 49.53
CA SER A 444 -9.68 9.01 50.07
C SER A 444 -9.28 10.47 50.03
N SER A 445 -10.19 11.38 49.70
CA SER A 445 -9.94 12.83 49.80
C SER A 445 -9.72 13.29 51.24
N GLN A 446 -9.84 12.40 52.22
CA GLN A 446 -9.54 12.60 53.63
C GLN A 446 -8.15 12.14 54.06
N ASP A 447 -7.36 11.53 53.17
CA ASP A 447 -5.97 11.11 53.45
C ASP A 447 -5.03 12.33 53.33
N GLY A 448 -5.32 13.37 54.13
CA GLY A 448 -4.56 14.62 54.20
C GLY A 448 -3.55 14.60 55.36
N ALA A 449 -2.28 14.83 55.01
CA ALA A 449 -1.16 15.22 55.85
C ALA A 449 -0.84 14.31 57.06
N THR A 450 0.00 13.29 56.84
CA THR A 450 0.69 12.62 57.95
C THR A 450 1.67 13.60 58.61
N TYR A 451 1.33 13.91 59.86
CA TYR A 451 2.14 14.54 60.90
C TYR A 451 3.58 13.98 60.91
N THR A 452 4.57 14.84 60.73
CA THR A 452 5.98 14.54 61.01
C THR A 452 6.25 14.71 62.51
N PRO A 453 6.55 13.64 63.28
CA PRO A 453 6.93 13.79 64.67
C PRO A 453 8.31 14.42 64.77
N ARG A 454 8.44 15.45 65.60
CA ARG A 454 9.72 16.11 65.91
C ARG A 454 10.65 15.11 66.63
N PRO A 455 11.96 15.04 66.35
CA PRO A 455 12.86 14.12 67.06
C PRO A 455 13.01 14.52 68.52
N ILE A 456 12.85 13.56 69.43
CA ILE A 456 13.16 13.68 70.86
C ILE A 456 14.68 13.53 71.03
N PRO A 457 15.40 14.44 71.72
CA PRO A 457 16.83 14.29 71.96
C PRO A 457 17.09 13.17 72.98
N ALA A 458 18.13 12.37 72.72
CA ALA A 458 18.55 11.24 73.55
C ALA A 458 18.97 11.67 74.98
N PRO A 459 18.73 10.84 76.01
CA PRO A 459 19.09 11.17 77.37
C PRO A 459 20.60 11.03 77.64
N SER A 460 21.10 12.05 78.32
CA SER A 460 22.43 12.27 78.87
C SER A 460 22.95 11.14 79.77
N ALA A 461 24.23 10.77 79.60
CA ALA A 461 25.01 10.01 80.57
C ALA A 461 25.63 10.96 81.61
N ALA A 462 25.57 10.54 82.88
CA ALA A 462 25.97 11.28 84.08
C ALA A 462 27.51 11.51 84.20
N PRO A 463 27.96 12.41 85.09
CA PRO A 463 29.17 13.23 84.91
C PRO A 463 30.42 12.67 85.61
N ASP A 464 31.59 13.04 85.11
CA ASP A 464 32.86 12.99 85.84
C ASP A 464 33.35 14.42 86.16
N HIS A 465 33.92 14.55 87.36
CA HIS A 465 34.26 15.79 88.05
C HIS A 465 35.46 16.56 87.46
N ALA A 466 35.35 17.91 87.52
CA ALA A 466 36.37 18.95 87.77
C ALA A 466 37.68 18.95 86.92
N VAL A 467 38.12 20.06 86.32
CA VAL A 467 38.69 21.25 86.97
C VAL A 467 38.78 22.40 85.93
N ALA A 468 38.51 23.64 86.36
CA ALA A 468 38.62 24.88 85.58
C ALA A 468 40.08 25.36 85.41
N PRO A 469 40.38 26.29 84.47
CA PRO A 469 40.37 27.70 84.88
C PRO A 469 39.82 28.70 83.84
N ALA A 470 39.75 29.95 84.32
CA ALA A 470 39.07 31.17 83.92
C ALA A 470 39.48 31.81 82.55
N PRO A 471 38.75 32.85 82.09
CA PRO A 471 38.73 33.32 80.70
C PRO A 471 39.62 34.53 80.45
N GLU A 472 39.98 34.77 79.19
CA GLU A 472 40.50 36.06 78.72
C GLU A 472 39.72 36.54 77.48
N ALA A 473 39.43 37.83 77.49
CA ALA A 473 38.45 38.56 76.68
C ALA A 473 39.03 39.04 75.33
N PRO A 474 38.21 39.62 74.43
CA PRO A 474 38.53 39.82 73.03
C PRO A 474 39.10 41.22 72.73
N ALA A 475 39.82 41.33 71.62
CA ALA A 475 40.18 42.58 70.97
C ALA A 475 40.36 42.29 69.47
N ALA A 476 40.04 43.13 68.51
CA ALA A 476 39.25 44.34 68.40
C ALA A 476 39.23 44.64 66.89
N ASP A 477 38.16 45.27 66.41
CA ASP A 477 38.04 45.87 65.08
C ASP A 477 39.22 46.79 64.73
N THR A 478 39.58 46.80 63.44
CA THR A 478 39.96 48.03 62.72
C THR A 478 39.76 47.87 61.21
N GLU A 479 38.67 48.47 60.72
CA GLU A 479 38.59 49.12 59.39
C GLU A 479 39.21 50.54 59.48
N PRO A 480 39.44 51.28 58.38
CA PRO A 480 38.85 51.18 57.04
C PRO A 480 39.82 50.93 55.87
#